data_AF-A0A0F6SDN6-F1
#
_entry.id   AF-A0A0F6SDN6-F1
#
_cell.length_a   1.000
_cell.length_b   1.000
_cell.length_c   1.000
_cell.angle_alpha   90.00
_cell.angle_beta   90.00
_cell.angle_gamma   90.00
#
_symmetry.space_group_name_H-M   'P 1'
#
loop_
_entity.id
_entity.type
_entity.pdbx_description
1 polymer ?
#
loop_
_entity_poly.entity_id
_entity_poly.type
_entity_poly.pdbx_seq_one_letter_code
_entity_poly.pdbx_strand_id
1 'polypeptide(L)'
;MSRALVLLVLGMIGVGSSRAHAQFDEITAPDDATIARARELFELGHGAMDQGRFELAIEHLSASLAIAARPATAFDLAIALRGAGHPTHAVEILDGLLAGSYGALRSAQRDEVVRLRAATAADVAHVRIRVAPQGEIELRIDGLRVDDIAPGAWIERALDPGRHAITASAPARVPAERVVVLERGGHAEIELELAPELRPGTLAVEGTAPELQVEIVGIARGRGRVAAEIPPGAYVVRATGAGGASETRIEVPSGRTVRLRVSGRDVSIAEEPWFWVALVGGVVALGGAAAATAVALDPPLTDAIADPVFGVTVALTGP
;
A
#
# COMPACT_ATOMS: atom_id res chain seq x y z
N MET A 1 48.03 -55.03 -17.67
CA MET A 1 48.20 -56.50 -17.62
C MET A 1 48.30 -56.92 -16.15
N SER A 2 47.72 -58.08 -15.80
CA SER A 2 47.61 -58.72 -14.46
C SER A 2 46.54 -58.11 -13.55
N ARG A 3 45.36 -58.70 -13.35
CA ARG A 3 44.89 -60.04 -12.87
C ARG A 3 44.85 -60.18 -11.34
N ALA A 4 43.69 -60.72 -10.89
CA ALA A 4 43.37 -61.44 -9.64
C ALA A 4 42.94 -60.58 -8.44
N LEU A 5 41.99 -60.95 -7.56
CA LEU A 5 40.97 -62.02 -7.49
C LEU A 5 40.20 -61.75 -6.17
N VAL A 6 38.86 -61.78 -6.22
CA VAL A 6 37.88 -62.25 -5.20
C VAL A 6 38.07 -61.88 -3.72
N LEU A 7 37.06 -61.21 -3.13
CA LEU A 7 36.39 -61.73 -1.93
C LEU A 7 34.92 -61.31 -1.88
N LEU A 8 34.10 -62.34 -1.72
CA LEU A 8 32.66 -62.41 -1.72
C LEU A 8 32.16 -62.26 -0.28
N VAL A 9 31.30 -61.28 -0.01
CA VAL A 9 30.51 -61.23 1.23
C VAL A 9 29.04 -61.10 0.86
N LEU A 10 28.33 -62.19 1.12
CA LEU A 10 26.89 -62.36 1.07
C LEU A 10 26.28 -61.51 2.20
N GLY A 11 25.58 -60.43 1.86
CA GLY A 11 24.74 -59.67 2.79
C GLY A 11 23.26 -59.91 2.46
N MET A 12 22.54 -60.57 3.37
CA MET A 12 21.10 -60.83 3.25
C MET A 12 20.31 -59.54 3.01
N ILE A 13 19.62 -59.46 1.86
CA ILE A 13 18.58 -58.47 1.62
C ILE A 13 17.31 -59.00 2.27
N GLY A 14 17.03 -58.53 3.48
CA GLY A 14 15.71 -58.67 4.11
C GLY A 14 14.70 -57.81 3.34
N VAL A 15 13.79 -58.47 2.63
CA VAL A 15 12.61 -57.85 2.03
C VAL A 15 11.65 -57.47 3.17
N GLY A 16 11.85 -56.29 3.76
CA GLY A 16 10.89 -55.65 4.64
C GLY A 16 9.83 -54.94 3.79
N SER A 17 8.73 -55.61 3.51
CA SER A 17 7.56 -55.02 2.88
C SER A 17 6.89 -54.03 3.84
N SER A 18 7.40 -52.79 3.91
CA SER A 18 6.71 -51.69 4.56
C SER A 18 5.41 -51.40 3.79
N ARG A 19 4.32 -52.04 4.23
CA ARG A 19 2.96 -51.60 3.93
C ARG A 19 2.77 -50.22 4.56
N ALA A 20 3.19 -49.19 3.84
CA ALA A 20 2.69 -47.84 4.03
C ALA A 20 1.18 -47.90 3.78
N HIS A 21 0.42 -48.11 4.85
CA HIS A 21 -1.00 -47.81 4.86
C HIS A 21 -1.09 -46.32 4.64
N ALA A 22 -1.44 -45.93 3.42
CA ALA A 22 -2.05 -44.65 3.15
C ALA A 22 -3.32 -44.61 4.00
N GLN A 23 -3.20 -44.02 5.19
CA GLN A 23 -4.30 -43.56 5.98
C GLN A 23 -4.93 -42.42 5.17
N PHE A 24 -5.81 -42.78 4.25
CA PHE A 24 -6.75 -41.83 3.67
C PHE A 24 -7.55 -41.30 4.85
N ASP A 25 -7.37 -40.01 5.16
CA ASP A 25 -8.28 -39.27 6.02
C ASP A 25 -9.68 -39.45 5.43
N GLU A 26 -10.44 -40.33 6.06
CA GLU A 26 -11.85 -40.50 5.83
C GLU A 26 -12.49 -39.17 6.22
N ILE A 27 -12.80 -38.35 5.21
CA ILE A 27 -13.62 -37.14 5.37
C ILE A 27 -15.01 -37.63 5.79
N THR A 28 -15.14 -37.88 7.09
CA THR A 28 -16.38 -38.32 7.71
C THR A 28 -17.30 -37.11 7.77
N ALA A 29 -18.57 -37.32 7.44
CA ALA A 29 -19.59 -36.30 7.63
C ALA A 29 -19.52 -35.76 9.07
N PRO A 30 -19.73 -34.45 9.30
CA PRO A 30 -19.64 -33.88 10.64
C PRO A 30 -20.54 -34.64 11.60
N ASP A 31 -20.03 -34.94 12.79
CA ASP A 31 -20.81 -35.65 13.81
C ASP A 31 -21.96 -34.79 14.35
N ASP A 32 -22.91 -35.43 15.02
CA ASP A 32 -24.11 -34.75 15.55
C ASP A 32 -23.76 -33.61 16.52
N ALA A 33 -22.66 -33.75 17.27
CA ALA A 33 -22.18 -32.73 18.19
C ALA A 33 -21.69 -31.48 17.43
N THR A 34 -20.97 -31.66 16.33
CA THR A 34 -20.50 -30.59 15.45
C THR A 34 -21.67 -29.87 14.80
N ILE A 35 -22.68 -30.61 14.32
CA ILE A 35 -23.91 -30.03 13.75
C ILE A 35 -24.69 -29.24 14.81
N ALA A 36 -24.81 -29.77 16.03
CA ALA A 36 -25.48 -29.08 17.13
C ALA A 36 -24.75 -27.78 17.50
N ARG A 37 -23.40 -27.80 17.53
CA ARG A 37 -22.59 -26.63 17.81
C ARG A 37 -22.73 -25.54 16.73
N ALA A 38 -22.73 -25.91 15.46
CA ALA A 38 -22.98 -24.94 14.37
C ALA A 38 -24.35 -24.27 14.54
N ARG A 39 -25.38 -25.05 14.88
CA ARG A 39 -26.73 -24.50 15.12
C ARG A 39 -26.75 -23.54 16.31
N GLU A 40 -26.12 -23.90 17.42
CA GLU A 40 -26.03 -23.03 18.60
C GLU A 40 -25.37 -21.68 18.25
N LEU A 41 -24.26 -21.70 17.51
CA LEU A 41 -23.58 -20.48 17.04
C LEU A 41 -24.46 -19.65 16.12
N PHE A 42 -25.21 -20.28 15.21
CA PHE A 42 -26.17 -19.59 14.36
C PHE A 42 -27.24 -18.86 15.17
N GLU A 43 -27.87 -19.52 16.16
CA GLU A 43 -28.89 -18.90 17.01
C GLU A 43 -28.33 -17.74 17.86
N LEU A 44 -27.10 -17.90 18.38
CA LEU A 44 -26.39 -16.83 19.09
C LEU A 44 -26.12 -15.62 18.18
N GLY A 45 -25.71 -15.88 16.94
CA GLY A 45 -25.51 -14.85 15.93
C GLY A 45 -26.78 -14.09 15.60
N HIS A 46 -27.89 -14.81 15.37
CA HIS A 46 -29.20 -14.22 15.12
C HIS A 46 -29.68 -13.36 16.29
N GLY A 47 -29.59 -13.88 17.52
CA GLY A 47 -29.95 -13.12 18.72
C GLY A 47 -29.06 -11.89 18.96
N ALA A 48 -27.80 -11.90 18.51
CA ALA A 48 -26.95 -10.71 18.53
C ALA A 48 -27.38 -9.66 17.49
N MET A 49 -27.80 -10.07 16.29
CA MET A 49 -28.36 -9.16 15.29
C MET A 49 -29.63 -8.47 15.76
N ASP A 50 -30.55 -9.21 16.39
CA ASP A 50 -31.80 -8.66 16.94
C ASP A 50 -31.56 -7.56 17.97
N GLN A 51 -30.40 -7.57 18.62
CA GLN A 51 -29.98 -6.59 19.61
C GLN A 51 -29.09 -5.48 19.03
N GLY A 52 -28.88 -5.45 17.71
CA GLY A 52 -28.00 -4.50 17.03
C GLY A 52 -26.51 -4.71 17.31
N ARG A 53 -26.11 -5.86 17.88
CA ARG A 53 -24.72 -6.20 18.21
C ARG A 53 -24.04 -6.89 17.02
N PHE A 54 -23.90 -6.16 15.92
CA PHE A 54 -23.45 -6.70 14.63
C PHE A 54 -22.06 -7.36 14.68
N GLU A 55 -21.09 -6.78 15.40
CA GLU A 55 -19.75 -7.38 15.54
C GLU A 55 -19.78 -8.77 16.19
N LEU A 56 -20.58 -8.92 17.25
CA LEU A 56 -20.74 -10.21 17.91
C LEU A 56 -21.51 -11.20 17.02
N ALA A 57 -22.46 -10.72 16.23
CA ALA A 57 -23.15 -11.54 15.24
C ALA A 57 -22.18 -12.04 14.17
N ILE A 58 -21.27 -11.21 13.66
CA ILE A 58 -20.24 -11.59 12.69
C ILE A 58 -19.37 -12.71 13.25
N GLU A 59 -18.92 -12.60 14.50
CA GLU A 59 -18.12 -13.64 15.16
C GLU A 59 -18.85 -15.00 15.18
N HIS A 60 -20.08 -15.02 15.71
CA HIS A 60 -20.86 -16.25 15.85
C HIS A 60 -21.28 -16.86 14.51
N LEU A 61 -21.73 -16.04 13.56
CA LEU A 61 -22.17 -16.49 12.24
C LEU A 61 -20.98 -16.99 11.40
N SER A 62 -19.82 -16.32 11.47
CA SER A 62 -18.60 -16.78 10.79
C SER A 62 -18.14 -18.13 11.36
N ALA A 63 -18.14 -18.28 12.69
CA ALA A 63 -17.82 -19.55 13.34
C ALA A 63 -18.83 -20.67 12.97
N SER A 64 -20.13 -20.36 12.92
CA SER A 64 -21.14 -21.30 12.43
C SER A 64 -20.89 -21.70 10.97
N LEU A 65 -20.56 -20.74 10.11
CA LEU A 65 -20.36 -20.97 8.68
C LEU A 65 -19.11 -21.79 8.40
N ALA A 66 -18.05 -21.61 9.20
CA ALA A 66 -16.83 -22.41 9.14
C ALA A 66 -17.05 -23.89 9.50
N ILE A 67 -18.03 -24.18 10.38
CA ILE A 67 -18.40 -25.55 10.72
C ILE A 67 -19.35 -26.14 9.67
N ALA A 68 -20.34 -25.36 9.25
CA ALA A 68 -21.34 -25.80 8.28
C ALA A 68 -21.69 -24.67 7.30
N ALA A 69 -21.20 -24.78 6.06
CA ALA A 69 -21.49 -23.86 4.97
C ALA A 69 -22.97 -23.96 4.54
N ARG A 70 -23.84 -23.17 5.16
CA ARG A 70 -25.30 -23.16 4.90
C ARG A 70 -25.74 -21.82 4.31
N PRO A 71 -26.71 -21.80 3.37
CA PRO A 71 -27.10 -20.56 2.73
C PRO A 71 -27.71 -19.52 3.69
N ALA A 72 -28.52 -19.98 4.65
CA ALA A 72 -29.15 -19.10 5.63
C ALA A 72 -28.12 -18.40 6.53
N THR A 73 -27.12 -19.16 7.03
CA THR A 73 -26.04 -18.60 7.85
C THR A 73 -25.20 -17.57 7.09
N ALA A 74 -24.88 -17.83 5.81
CA ALA A 74 -24.12 -16.88 5.01
C ALA A 74 -24.93 -15.61 4.69
N PHE A 75 -26.25 -15.74 4.49
CA PHE A 75 -27.13 -14.59 4.25
C PHE A 75 -27.21 -13.68 5.48
N ASP A 76 -27.42 -14.26 6.67
CA ASP A 76 -27.44 -13.51 7.93
C ASP A 76 -26.07 -12.88 8.21
N LEU A 77 -24.96 -13.57 7.90
CA LEU A 77 -23.62 -13.00 8.02
C LEU A 77 -23.45 -11.77 7.13
N ALA A 78 -23.94 -11.79 5.88
CA ALA A 78 -23.88 -10.63 5.01
C ALA A 78 -24.70 -9.44 5.53
N ILE A 79 -25.86 -9.69 6.16
CA ILE A 79 -26.64 -8.64 6.82
C ILE A 79 -25.86 -8.05 8.00
N ALA A 80 -25.25 -8.89 8.84
CA ALA A 80 -24.46 -8.44 9.97
C ALA A 80 -23.23 -7.63 9.53
N LEU A 81 -22.49 -8.10 8.52
CA LEU A 81 -21.35 -7.40 7.93
C LEU A 81 -21.76 -6.01 7.41
N ARG A 82 -22.85 -5.92 6.64
CA ARG A 82 -23.37 -4.63 6.17
C ARG A 82 -23.77 -3.72 7.33
N GLY A 83 -24.43 -4.26 8.35
CA GLY A 83 -24.86 -3.53 9.56
C GLY A 83 -23.68 -2.94 10.35
N ALA A 84 -22.56 -3.67 10.43
CA ALA A 84 -21.33 -3.24 11.07
C ALA A 84 -20.51 -2.23 10.24
N GLY A 85 -20.85 -2.02 8.97
CA GLY A 85 -20.10 -1.12 8.08
C GLY A 85 -19.03 -1.83 7.24
N HIS A 86 -19.18 -3.14 7.01
CA HIS A 86 -18.32 -3.96 6.16
C HIS A 86 -18.99 -4.39 4.83
N PRO A 87 -19.46 -3.45 3.99
CA PRO A 87 -20.18 -3.80 2.77
C PRO A 87 -19.31 -4.53 1.74
N THR A 88 -17.98 -4.33 1.70
CA THR A 88 -17.11 -5.04 0.76
C THR A 88 -17.14 -6.55 1.01
N HIS A 89 -16.88 -6.97 2.24
CA HIS A 89 -16.93 -8.37 2.64
C HIS A 89 -18.37 -8.93 2.56
N ALA A 90 -19.39 -8.13 2.88
CA ALA A 90 -20.78 -8.55 2.70
C ALA A 90 -21.11 -8.86 1.23
N VAL A 91 -20.64 -8.05 0.27
CA VAL A 91 -20.80 -8.32 -1.17
C VAL A 91 -20.11 -9.62 -1.55
N GLU A 92 -18.91 -9.90 -1.05
CA GLU A 92 -18.20 -11.16 -1.33
C GLU A 92 -18.99 -12.39 -0.86
N ILE A 93 -19.56 -12.35 0.36
CA ILE A 93 -20.39 -13.45 0.88
C ILE A 93 -21.65 -13.62 0.01
N LEU A 94 -22.29 -12.53 -0.42
CA LEU A 94 -23.48 -12.57 -1.28
C LEU A 94 -23.16 -13.10 -2.68
N ASP A 95 -22.00 -12.75 -3.23
CA ASP A 95 -21.50 -13.31 -4.50
C ASP A 95 -21.24 -14.82 -4.38
N GLY A 96 -20.66 -15.26 -3.26
CA GLY A 96 -20.52 -16.68 -2.94
C GLY A 96 -21.86 -17.42 -2.85
N LEU A 97 -22.89 -16.80 -2.27
CA LEU A 97 -24.26 -17.34 -2.25
C LEU A 97 -24.84 -17.49 -3.66
N LEU A 98 -24.70 -16.48 -4.51
CA LEU A 98 -25.20 -16.52 -5.89
C LEU A 98 -24.45 -17.56 -6.74
N ALA A 99 -23.16 -17.75 -6.48
CA ALA A 99 -22.31 -18.77 -7.09
C ALA A 99 -22.58 -20.18 -6.57
N GLY A 100 -23.32 -20.34 -5.47
CA GLY A 100 -23.68 -21.62 -4.87
C GLY A 100 -22.63 -22.21 -3.93
N SER A 101 -21.63 -21.43 -3.51
CA SER A 101 -20.54 -21.86 -2.61
C SER A 101 -21.03 -22.34 -1.24
N TYR A 102 -22.22 -21.90 -0.82
CA TYR A 102 -22.85 -22.27 0.46
C TYR A 102 -24.05 -23.22 0.28
N GLY A 103 -24.23 -23.79 -0.91
CA GLY A 103 -25.36 -24.65 -1.27
C GLY A 103 -26.37 -23.98 -2.20
N ALA A 104 -27.33 -24.77 -2.68
CA ALA A 104 -28.31 -24.31 -3.66
C ALA A 104 -29.35 -23.36 -3.06
N LEU A 105 -29.62 -22.27 -3.75
CA LEU A 105 -30.70 -21.32 -3.44
C LEU A 105 -31.96 -21.66 -4.23
N ARG A 106 -33.13 -21.54 -3.58
CA ARG A 106 -34.43 -21.51 -4.28
C ARG A 106 -34.59 -20.17 -5.02
N SER A 107 -35.45 -20.12 -6.05
CA SER A 107 -35.65 -18.90 -6.86
C SER A 107 -35.92 -17.65 -6.01
N ALA A 108 -36.89 -17.71 -5.09
CA ALA A 108 -37.22 -16.58 -4.23
C ALA A 108 -36.04 -16.14 -3.33
N GLN A 109 -35.22 -17.09 -2.85
CA GLN A 109 -34.03 -16.79 -2.04
C GLN A 109 -32.94 -16.15 -2.90
N ARG A 110 -32.77 -16.60 -4.15
CA ARG A 110 -31.84 -15.97 -5.10
C ARG A 110 -32.23 -14.53 -5.38
N ASP A 111 -33.52 -14.24 -5.58
CA ASP A 111 -34.00 -12.87 -5.81
C ASP A 111 -33.75 -11.95 -4.60
N GLU A 112 -33.92 -12.47 -3.38
CA GLU A 112 -33.58 -11.80 -2.13
C GLU A 112 -32.09 -11.44 -2.08
N VAL A 113 -31.22 -12.42 -2.33
CA VAL A 113 -29.76 -12.25 -2.34
C VAL A 113 -29.34 -11.22 -3.39
N VAL A 114 -29.92 -11.25 -4.59
CA VAL A 114 -29.64 -10.26 -5.64
C VAL A 114 -30.01 -8.84 -5.19
N ARG A 115 -31.19 -8.65 -4.58
CA ARG A 115 -31.61 -7.34 -4.06
C ARG A 115 -30.68 -6.85 -2.97
N LEU A 116 -30.38 -7.69 -1.98
CA LEU A 116 -29.48 -7.33 -0.88
C LEU A 116 -28.09 -7.00 -1.42
N ARG A 117 -27.55 -7.81 -2.34
CA ARG A 117 -26.24 -7.57 -2.98
C ARG A 117 -26.19 -6.24 -3.71
N ALA A 118 -27.23 -5.87 -4.45
CA ALA A 118 -27.31 -4.57 -5.12
C ALA A 118 -27.33 -3.41 -4.11
N ALA A 119 -28.12 -3.52 -3.04
CA ALA A 119 -28.17 -2.51 -1.99
C ALA A 119 -26.85 -2.38 -1.22
N THR A 120 -26.21 -3.51 -0.87
CA THR A 120 -24.90 -3.53 -0.20
C THR A 120 -23.80 -2.98 -1.09
N ALA A 121 -23.81 -3.30 -2.40
CA ALA A 121 -22.83 -2.77 -3.34
C ALA A 121 -22.91 -1.24 -3.47
N ALA A 122 -24.11 -0.66 -3.31
CA ALA A 122 -24.28 0.80 -3.28
C ALA A 122 -23.72 1.44 -2.00
N ASP A 123 -23.49 0.68 -0.92
CA ASP A 123 -22.85 1.18 0.30
C ASP A 123 -21.32 1.14 0.22
N VAL A 124 -20.74 0.39 -0.73
CA VAL A 124 -19.28 0.28 -0.91
C VAL A 124 -18.71 1.62 -1.38
N ALA A 125 -17.69 2.09 -0.69
CA ALA A 125 -16.99 3.32 -1.08
C ALA A 125 -15.88 3.03 -2.08
N HIS A 126 -15.54 4.02 -2.89
CA HIS A 126 -14.51 3.90 -3.92
C HIS A 126 -13.46 5.00 -3.74
N VAL A 127 -12.19 4.63 -3.78
CA VAL A 127 -11.07 5.58 -3.79
C VAL A 127 -10.24 5.43 -5.05
N ARG A 128 -9.95 6.57 -5.69
CA ARG A 128 -8.97 6.66 -6.79
C ARG A 128 -7.69 7.25 -6.23
N ILE A 129 -6.59 6.54 -6.41
CA ILE A 129 -5.28 6.89 -5.85
C ILE A 129 -4.28 7.07 -6.99
N ARG A 130 -3.49 8.14 -6.94
CA ARG A 130 -2.33 8.35 -7.79
C ARG A 130 -1.12 8.68 -6.92
N VAL A 131 0.02 8.06 -7.21
CA VAL A 131 1.27 8.34 -6.51
C VAL A 131 2.27 8.96 -7.49
N ALA A 132 2.82 10.11 -7.11
CA ALA A 132 3.89 10.80 -7.82
C ALA A 132 5.15 10.86 -6.94
N PRO A 133 6.36 10.76 -7.52
CA PRO A 133 6.67 10.60 -8.94
C PRO A 133 6.68 9.14 -9.40
N GLN A 134 6.80 8.93 -10.72
CA GLN A 134 6.89 7.59 -11.31
C GLN A 134 8.16 6.84 -10.86
N GLY A 135 8.03 5.52 -10.66
CA GLY A 135 9.11 4.63 -10.25
C GLY A 135 8.56 3.39 -9.55
N GLU A 136 9.46 2.63 -8.91
CA GLU A 136 9.06 1.54 -8.01
C GLU A 136 8.39 2.13 -6.76
N ILE A 137 7.10 1.89 -6.62
CA ILE A 137 6.25 2.41 -5.54
C ILE A 137 5.65 1.22 -4.81
N GLU A 138 5.66 1.29 -3.48
CA GLU A 138 4.84 0.44 -2.63
C GLU A 138 3.70 1.29 -2.07
N LEU A 139 2.46 0.92 -2.39
CA LEU A 139 1.23 1.50 -1.84
C LEU A 139 0.65 0.53 -0.82
N ARG A 140 0.24 1.04 0.32
CA ARG A 140 -0.58 0.31 1.29
C ARG A 140 -1.85 1.08 1.62
N ILE A 141 -2.93 0.34 1.83
CA ILE A 141 -4.20 0.84 2.37
C ILE A 141 -4.44 0.06 3.66
N ASP A 142 -4.55 0.77 4.78
CA ASP A 142 -4.71 0.21 6.12
C ASP A 142 -3.62 -0.83 6.47
N GLY A 143 -2.40 -0.58 5.99
CA GLY A 143 -1.24 -1.46 6.16
C GLY A 143 -1.16 -2.63 5.18
N LEU A 144 -2.24 -2.93 4.44
CA LEU A 144 -2.27 -3.97 3.43
C LEU A 144 -1.64 -3.47 2.12
N ARG A 145 -0.68 -4.22 1.60
CA ARG A 145 -0.01 -3.91 0.33
C ARG A 145 -1.01 -4.03 -0.82
N VAL A 146 -1.02 -3.01 -1.67
CA VAL A 146 -1.76 -3.01 -2.93
C VAL A 146 -0.84 -3.49 -4.03
N ASP A 147 -1.20 -4.60 -4.66
CA ASP A 147 -0.51 -5.07 -5.86
C ASP A 147 -1.03 -4.35 -7.12
N ASP A 148 -0.35 -4.55 -8.25
CA ASP A 148 -0.69 -4.00 -9.57
C ASP A 148 -0.69 -2.46 -9.65
N ILE A 149 0.38 -1.83 -9.15
CA ILE A 149 0.58 -0.39 -9.26
C ILE A 149 1.32 -0.06 -10.55
N ALA A 150 0.61 0.55 -11.51
CA ALA A 150 1.25 1.17 -12.67
C ALA A 150 1.77 2.58 -12.30
N PRO A 151 3.07 2.88 -12.47
CA PRO A 151 3.62 4.18 -12.09
C PRO A 151 2.89 5.37 -12.73
N GLY A 152 2.40 6.29 -11.90
CA GLY A 152 1.69 7.50 -12.33
C GLY A 152 0.27 7.28 -12.88
N ALA A 153 -0.24 6.05 -12.91
CA ALA A 153 -1.63 5.77 -13.25
C ALA A 153 -2.55 5.99 -12.03
N TRP A 154 -3.82 6.27 -12.31
CA TRP A 154 -4.87 6.20 -11.31
C TRP A 154 -5.23 4.74 -11.05
N ILE A 155 -5.33 4.38 -9.78
CA ILE A 155 -5.75 3.06 -9.32
C ILE A 155 -7.04 3.24 -8.54
N GLU A 156 -8.06 2.47 -8.89
CA GLU A 156 -9.32 2.46 -8.16
C GLU A 156 -9.39 1.27 -7.19
N ARG A 157 -9.88 1.50 -5.98
CA ARG A 157 -10.10 0.48 -4.97
C ARG A 157 -11.46 0.67 -4.31
N ALA A 158 -12.20 -0.43 -4.18
CA ALA A 158 -13.38 -0.53 -3.34
C ALA A 158 -12.92 -0.70 -1.89
N LEU A 159 -13.51 0.08 -0.98
CA LEU A 159 -13.22 0.06 0.45
C LEU A 159 -14.54 0.10 1.24
N ASP A 160 -14.48 -0.37 2.47
CA ASP A 160 -15.55 -0.13 3.41
C ASP A 160 -15.68 1.38 3.70
N PRO A 161 -16.86 1.88 4.11
CA PRO A 161 -17.00 3.24 4.61
C PRO A 161 -16.26 3.40 5.94
N GLY A 162 -15.74 4.60 6.18
CA GLY A 162 -15.00 4.91 7.40
C GLY A 162 -13.64 5.54 7.13
N ARG A 163 -12.76 5.44 8.13
CA ARG A 163 -11.45 6.11 8.11
C ARG A 163 -10.39 5.13 7.59
N HIS A 164 -9.73 5.48 6.49
CA HIS A 164 -8.66 4.70 5.88
C HIS A 164 -7.34 5.46 5.87
N ALA A 165 -6.25 4.75 6.15
CA ALA A 165 -4.89 5.26 6.03
C ALA A 165 -4.24 4.74 4.76
N ILE A 166 -3.83 5.66 3.88
CA ILE A 166 -3.21 5.35 2.60
C ILE A 166 -1.77 5.82 2.67
N THR A 167 -0.83 4.89 2.58
CA THR A 167 0.61 5.16 2.66
C THR A 167 1.28 4.77 1.36
N ALA A 168 2.14 5.64 0.84
CA ALA A 168 3.01 5.35 -0.29
C ALA A 168 4.47 5.51 0.10
N SER A 169 5.32 4.62 -0.39
CA SER A 169 6.77 4.67 -0.21
C SER A 169 7.51 4.30 -1.49
N ALA A 170 8.70 4.84 -1.67
CA ALA A 170 9.58 4.52 -2.77
C ALA A 170 11.05 4.65 -2.33
N PRO A 171 12.01 3.98 -3.02
CA PRO A 171 13.43 4.11 -2.70
C PRO A 171 13.94 5.56 -2.75
N ALA A 172 14.77 5.94 -1.78
CA ALA A 172 15.36 7.28 -1.65
C ALA A 172 14.32 8.42 -1.61
N ARG A 173 13.15 8.15 -1.05
CA ARG A 173 12.04 9.09 -0.89
C ARG A 173 11.49 9.00 0.53
N VAL A 174 10.98 10.12 1.02
CA VAL A 174 10.24 10.16 2.28
C VAL A 174 8.85 9.55 2.02
N PRO A 175 8.41 8.55 2.81
CA PRO A 175 7.05 8.01 2.70
C PRO A 175 5.99 9.10 2.93
N ALA A 176 4.91 9.03 2.16
CA ALA A 176 3.74 9.89 2.36
C ALA A 176 2.59 9.07 2.93
N GLU A 177 1.82 9.68 3.84
CA GLU A 177 0.60 9.12 4.39
C GLU A 177 -0.54 10.12 4.25
N ARG A 178 -1.71 9.62 3.85
CA ARG A 178 -2.95 10.38 3.80
C ARG A 178 -4.06 9.58 4.45
N VAL A 179 -4.79 10.23 5.34
CA VAL A 179 -6.00 9.69 5.93
C VAL A 179 -7.20 10.24 5.17
N VAL A 180 -8.09 9.36 4.74
CA VAL A 180 -9.37 9.70 4.10
C VAL A 180 -10.52 9.15 4.94
N VAL A 181 -11.63 9.89 4.99
CA VAL A 181 -12.88 9.41 5.55
C VAL A 181 -13.86 9.23 4.40
N LEU A 182 -14.32 8.00 4.19
CA LEU A 182 -15.23 7.62 3.13
C LEU A 182 -16.64 7.46 3.69
N GLU A 183 -17.61 8.08 3.04
CA GLU A 183 -19.03 7.87 3.32
C GLU A 183 -19.55 6.62 2.59
N ARG A 184 -20.72 6.12 2.97
CA ARG A 184 -21.40 5.01 2.28
C ARG A 184 -21.64 5.37 0.81
N GLY A 185 -21.20 4.52 -0.11
CA GLY A 185 -21.28 4.78 -1.56
C GLY A 185 -20.42 5.97 -2.02
N GLY A 186 -19.57 6.51 -1.15
CA GLY A 186 -18.79 7.71 -1.41
C GLY A 186 -17.65 7.47 -2.37
N HIS A 187 -17.23 8.54 -3.06
CA HIS A 187 -16.06 8.54 -3.93
C HIS A 187 -15.02 9.55 -3.44
N ALA A 188 -13.75 9.15 -3.44
CA ALA A 188 -12.64 10.05 -3.15
C ALA A 188 -11.52 9.93 -4.18
N GLU A 189 -10.87 11.04 -4.49
CA GLU A 189 -9.66 11.08 -5.31
C GLU A 189 -8.49 11.60 -4.47
N ILE A 190 -7.38 10.88 -4.50
CA ILE A 190 -6.21 11.15 -3.65
C ILE A 190 -4.95 11.10 -4.49
N GLU A 191 -4.16 12.16 -4.36
CA GLU A 191 -2.81 12.22 -4.91
C GLU A 191 -1.78 12.25 -3.77
N LEU A 192 -0.79 11.37 -3.86
CA LEU A 192 0.32 11.29 -2.92
C LEU A 192 1.61 11.70 -3.61
N GLU A 193 2.28 12.71 -3.07
CA GLU A 193 3.58 13.18 -3.56
C GLU A 193 4.71 12.75 -2.62
N LEU A 194 5.69 12.04 -3.17
CA LEU A 194 6.85 11.55 -2.43
C LEU A 194 8.04 12.49 -2.58
N ALA A 195 8.39 13.18 -1.50
CA ALA A 195 9.55 14.05 -1.44
C ALA A 195 10.86 13.23 -1.54
N PRO A 196 11.90 13.75 -2.20
CA PRO A 196 13.20 13.10 -2.21
C PRO A 196 13.79 13.03 -0.80
N GLU A 197 14.40 11.90 -0.46
CA GLU A 197 15.11 11.76 0.80
C GLU A 197 16.49 12.43 0.68
N LEU A 198 16.72 13.45 1.51
CA LEU A 198 17.99 14.19 1.53
C LEU A 198 18.97 13.47 2.46
N ARG A 199 20.03 12.91 1.87
CA ARG A 199 21.15 12.31 2.59
C ARG A 199 22.32 13.29 2.65
N PRO A 200 23.04 13.41 3.78
CA PRO A 200 24.25 14.22 3.83
C PRO A 200 25.24 13.84 2.72
N GLY A 201 25.84 14.85 2.11
CA GLY A 201 26.97 14.68 1.19
C GLY A 201 28.29 14.87 1.93
N THR A 202 29.41 14.62 1.25
CA THR A 202 30.74 14.89 1.81
C THR A 202 31.43 15.95 0.96
N LEU A 203 31.81 17.08 1.56
CA LEU A 203 32.66 18.07 0.91
C LEU A 203 34.09 17.91 1.40
N ALA A 204 34.98 17.45 0.51
CA ALA A 204 36.41 17.36 0.76
C ALA A 204 37.13 18.46 -0.02
N VAL A 205 37.78 19.37 0.68
CA VAL A 205 38.52 20.48 0.10
C VAL A 205 40.01 20.26 0.31
N GLU A 206 40.78 20.33 -0.76
CA GLU A 206 42.23 20.23 -0.78
C GLU A 206 42.84 21.54 -1.26
N GLY A 207 43.69 22.14 -0.43
CA GLY A 207 44.52 23.26 -0.82
C GLY A 207 45.62 22.81 -1.78
N THR A 208 45.96 23.66 -2.76
CA THR A 208 47.11 23.41 -3.65
C THR A 208 48.45 23.43 -2.92
N ALA A 209 48.50 23.98 -1.70
CA ALA A 209 49.68 24.03 -0.85
C ALA A 209 49.33 23.60 0.58
N PRO A 210 50.20 22.85 1.27
CA PRO A 210 49.91 22.29 2.60
C PRO A 210 49.74 23.36 3.69
N GLU A 211 50.31 24.54 3.50
CA GLU A 211 50.22 25.66 4.44
C GLU A 211 48.92 26.47 4.33
N LEU A 212 48.17 26.29 3.23
CA LEU A 212 46.93 27.02 2.96
C LEU A 212 45.90 26.76 4.06
N GLN A 213 45.29 27.80 4.60
CA GLN A 213 44.13 27.63 5.47
C GLN A 213 42.88 27.50 4.62
N VAL A 214 42.18 26.38 4.77
CA VAL A 214 40.97 26.06 4.03
C VAL A 214 39.81 26.00 5.00
N GLU A 215 38.72 26.66 4.66
CA GLU A 215 37.52 26.72 5.47
C GLU A 215 36.29 26.46 4.60
N ILE A 216 35.43 25.54 5.04
CA ILE A 216 34.04 25.46 4.63
C ILE A 216 33.31 26.39 5.58
N VAL A 217 32.90 27.57 5.09
CA VAL A 217 32.50 28.71 5.92
C VAL A 217 31.40 28.31 6.91
N GLY A 218 31.68 28.49 8.21
CA GLY A 218 30.75 28.19 9.30
C GLY A 218 30.61 26.71 9.66
N ILE A 219 31.36 25.81 9.03
CA ILE A 219 31.22 24.36 9.23
C ILE A 219 32.53 23.73 9.70
N ALA A 220 33.61 23.88 8.93
CA ALA A 220 34.86 23.19 9.20
C ALA A 220 36.05 23.99 8.68
N ARG A 221 37.17 23.93 9.39
CA ARG A 221 38.43 24.57 9.00
C ARG A 221 39.60 23.62 9.18
N GLY A 222 40.55 23.68 8.27
CA GLY A 222 41.77 22.88 8.30
C GLY A 222 42.93 23.56 7.60
N ARG A 223 44.13 22.99 7.77
CA ARG A 223 45.34 23.45 7.09
C ARG A 223 45.72 22.43 6.02
N GLY A 224 45.86 22.88 4.78
CA GLY A 224 46.12 22.07 3.60
C GLY A 224 44.90 21.24 3.12
N ARG A 225 44.07 20.74 4.04
CA ARG A 225 42.85 20.00 3.72
C ARG A 225 41.77 20.14 4.80
N VAL A 226 40.52 19.98 4.40
CA VAL A 226 39.37 19.82 5.31
C VAL A 226 38.32 18.93 4.63
N ALA A 227 37.63 18.10 5.40
CA ALA A 227 36.48 17.33 4.91
C ALA A 227 35.35 17.38 5.94
N ALA A 228 34.12 17.53 5.48
CA ALA A 228 32.94 17.54 6.33
C ALA A 228 31.78 16.80 5.65
N GLU A 229 31.00 16.07 6.45
CA GLU A 229 29.70 15.56 6.07
C GLU A 229 28.66 16.65 6.33
N ILE A 230 27.95 17.08 5.28
CA ILE A 230 27.09 18.26 5.33
C ILE A 230 25.77 18.01 4.58
N PRO A 231 24.66 18.64 5.00
CA PRO A 231 23.39 18.55 4.28
C PRO A 231 23.54 18.95 2.80
N PRO A 232 22.66 18.50 1.92
CA PRO A 232 22.68 18.95 0.52
C PRO A 232 22.41 20.46 0.45
N GLY A 233 23.15 21.17 -0.40
CA GLY A 233 22.99 22.62 -0.54
C GLY A 233 24.21 23.35 -1.09
N ALA A 234 24.10 24.67 -1.15
CA ALA A 234 25.19 25.55 -1.61
C ALA A 234 26.05 26.01 -0.43
N TYR A 235 27.36 25.85 -0.57
CA TYR A 235 28.36 26.19 0.44
C TYR A 235 29.41 27.13 -0.13
N VAL A 236 30.00 27.91 0.76
CA VAL A 236 31.12 28.78 0.45
C VAL A 236 32.38 28.16 1.04
N VAL A 237 33.41 28.05 0.22
CA VAL A 237 34.73 27.58 0.60
C VAL A 237 35.71 28.74 0.49
N ARG A 238 36.42 29.02 1.58
CA ARG A 238 37.45 30.06 1.64
C ARG A 238 38.83 29.43 1.79
N ALA A 239 39.76 29.88 0.96
CA ALA A 239 41.16 29.48 1.01
C ALA A 239 42.02 30.71 1.26
N THR A 240 42.86 30.70 2.29
CA THR A 240 43.74 31.83 2.66
C THR A 240 45.18 31.36 2.78
N GLY A 241 46.11 32.05 2.13
CA GLY A 241 47.55 31.76 2.20
C GLY A 241 48.40 33.00 1.97
N ALA A 242 49.71 32.80 1.83
CA ALA A 242 50.65 33.90 1.60
C ALA A 242 50.40 34.69 0.29
N GLY A 243 49.72 34.05 -0.67
CA GLY A 243 49.37 34.64 -1.98
C GLY A 243 48.03 35.38 -2.04
N GLY A 244 47.30 35.48 -0.92
CA GLY A 244 45.96 36.09 -0.85
C GLY A 244 44.89 35.16 -0.30
N ALA A 245 43.63 35.58 -0.47
CA ALA A 245 42.45 34.78 -0.15
C ALA A 245 41.63 34.54 -1.44
N SER A 246 40.99 33.38 -1.54
CA SER A 246 40.02 33.07 -2.58
C SER A 246 38.75 32.50 -1.95
N GLU A 247 37.63 32.73 -2.62
CA GLU A 247 36.31 32.25 -2.22
C GLU A 247 35.68 31.51 -3.39
N THR A 248 35.11 30.33 -3.13
CA THR A 248 34.48 29.50 -4.15
C THR A 248 33.15 29.00 -3.64
N ARG A 249 32.08 29.24 -4.41
CA ARG A 249 30.76 28.69 -4.14
C ARG A 249 30.64 27.32 -4.78
N ILE A 250 30.16 26.35 -4.03
CA ILE A 250 30.00 24.97 -4.51
C ILE A 250 28.68 24.38 -4.04
N GLU A 251 28.05 23.59 -4.89
CA GLU A 251 26.86 22.85 -4.55
C GLU A 251 27.23 21.42 -4.16
N VAL A 252 26.67 20.94 -3.05
CA VAL A 252 26.88 19.59 -2.54
C VAL A 252 25.59 18.81 -2.72
N PRO A 253 25.53 17.86 -3.67
CA PRO A 253 24.34 17.06 -3.90
C PRO A 253 24.08 16.04 -2.79
N SER A 254 22.83 15.59 -2.68
CA SER A 254 22.39 14.53 -1.75
C SER A 254 23.21 13.25 -1.90
N GLY A 255 23.81 12.79 -0.80
CA GLY A 255 24.56 11.54 -0.72
C GLY A 255 25.83 11.48 -1.59
N ARG A 256 26.32 12.62 -2.11
CA ARG A 256 27.50 12.65 -3.00
C ARG A 256 28.72 13.21 -2.29
N THR A 257 29.89 12.68 -2.66
CA THR A 257 31.17 13.27 -2.29
C THR A 257 31.63 14.25 -3.36
N VAL A 258 31.81 15.51 -2.98
CA VAL A 258 32.37 16.57 -3.82
C VAL A 258 33.80 16.82 -3.38
N ARG A 259 34.74 16.73 -4.33
CA ARG A 259 36.15 17.06 -4.10
C ARG A 259 36.48 18.37 -4.79
N LEU A 260 36.86 19.37 -4.01
CA LEU A 260 37.24 20.68 -4.52
C LEU A 260 38.72 20.92 -4.26
N ARG A 261 39.44 21.35 -5.29
CA ARG A 261 40.82 21.83 -5.15
C ARG A 261 40.82 23.35 -5.21
N VAL A 262 41.36 23.99 -4.18
CA VAL A 262 41.38 25.46 -4.04
C VAL A 262 42.80 25.98 -3.97
N SER A 263 43.04 27.15 -4.55
CA SER A 263 44.34 27.83 -4.51
C SER A 263 44.23 29.16 -3.77
N GLY A 264 45.28 29.55 -3.04
CA GLY A 264 45.31 30.80 -2.27
C GLY A 264 45.55 32.07 -3.10
N ARG A 265 45.44 31.99 -4.42
CA ARG A 265 45.49 33.16 -5.29
C ARG A 265 44.07 33.47 -5.74
N ASP A 266 43.73 34.75 -5.75
CA ASP A 266 42.48 35.24 -6.28
C ASP A 266 42.49 35.01 -7.80
N VAL A 267 41.97 33.88 -8.24
CA VAL A 267 41.62 33.67 -9.64
C VAL A 267 40.17 34.09 -9.71
N SER A 268 39.93 35.37 -10.04
CA SER A 268 38.60 35.83 -10.40
C SER A 268 38.19 35.10 -11.68
N ILE A 269 37.59 33.91 -11.54
CA ILE A 269 36.89 33.26 -12.63
C ILE A 269 35.56 34.01 -12.72
N ALA A 270 35.61 35.15 -13.41
CA ALA A 270 34.42 35.85 -13.83
C ALA A 270 33.52 34.86 -14.59
N GLU A 271 32.28 34.75 -14.14
CA GLU A 271 31.08 34.45 -14.93
C GLU A 271 31.29 33.71 -16.26
N GLU A 272 31.44 32.38 -16.23
CA GLU A 272 31.30 31.57 -17.45
C GLU A 272 30.23 30.47 -17.28
N PRO A 273 29.00 30.67 -17.82
CA PRO A 273 27.82 29.81 -17.64
C PRO A 273 27.88 28.41 -18.27
N TRP A 274 28.97 28.02 -18.94
CA TRP A 274 28.99 26.85 -19.82
C TRP A 274 29.46 25.54 -19.16
N PHE A 275 29.93 25.56 -17.90
CA PHE A 275 30.44 24.33 -17.26
C PHE A 275 29.34 23.30 -16.93
N TRP A 276 28.04 23.66 -16.99
CA TRP A 276 26.93 22.74 -16.71
C TRP A 276 26.64 21.69 -17.81
N VAL A 277 27.27 21.76 -18.99
CA VAL A 277 26.95 20.82 -20.10
C VAL A 277 27.71 19.49 -20.01
N ALA A 278 28.74 19.36 -19.18
CA ALA A 278 29.64 18.19 -19.27
C ALA A 278 29.30 17.01 -18.32
N LEU A 279 28.29 17.09 -17.45
CA LEU A 279 28.04 16.00 -16.49
C LEU A 279 26.57 15.57 -16.28
N VAL A 280 25.65 16.06 -17.12
CA VAL A 280 24.32 15.46 -17.27
C VAL A 280 24.13 15.16 -18.75
N GLY A 281 23.99 13.87 -19.09
CA GLY A 281 23.98 13.36 -20.46
C GLY A 281 23.01 14.06 -21.40
N GLY A 282 23.38 14.10 -22.67
CA GLY A 282 22.61 14.73 -23.72
C GLY A 282 21.19 14.18 -23.87
N VAL A 283 20.24 15.09 -24.04
CA VAL A 283 19.20 15.12 -25.07
C VAL A 283 18.78 16.58 -25.15
N VAL A 284 19.06 17.24 -26.28
CA VAL A 284 18.37 18.47 -26.67
C VAL A 284 17.10 18.02 -27.38
N ALA A 285 15.94 18.31 -26.80
CA ALA A 285 14.66 18.31 -27.51
C ALA A 285 13.90 19.59 -27.15
N LEU A 286 13.77 20.44 -28.16
CA LEU A 286 13.06 21.71 -28.17
C LEU A 286 11.55 21.56 -27.98
N GLY A 287 10.94 22.62 -27.43
CA GLY A 287 9.55 23.02 -27.67
C GLY A 287 8.55 22.47 -26.64
N GLY A 288 7.55 23.20 -26.17
CA GLY A 288 7.01 24.51 -26.52
C GLY A 288 5.78 24.75 -25.64
N ALA A 289 5.44 26.01 -25.40
CA ALA A 289 4.29 26.43 -24.60
C ALA A 289 2.96 26.18 -25.31
N ALA A 290 1.91 25.83 -24.55
CA ALA A 290 0.52 26.17 -24.89
C ALA A 290 -0.38 26.11 -23.64
N ALA A 291 -1.07 27.21 -23.37
CA ALA A 291 -2.19 27.33 -22.44
C ALA A 291 -3.50 27.03 -23.16
N ALA A 292 -4.50 26.45 -22.48
CA ALA A 292 -5.91 26.61 -22.83
C ALA A 292 -6.84 26.29 -21.63
N THR A 293 -7.78 27.19 -21.41
CA THR A 293 -8.83 27.25 -20.38
C THR A 293 -10.14 26.59 -20.83
N ALA A 294 -11.07 26.42 -19.87
CA ALA A 294 -12.55 26.42 -19.97
C ALA A 294 -13.30 25.07 -20.06
N VAL A 295 -14.53 24.86 -19.54
CA VAL A 295 -15.41 25.41 -18.47
C VAL A 295 -16.64 24.47 -18.40
N ALA A 296 -17.14 24.23 -17.17
CA ALA A 296 -18.52 23.94 -16.67
C ALA A 296 -19.60 23.18 -17.49
N LEU A 297 -20.42 22.35 -16.81
CA LEU A 297 -21.78 22.67 -16.31
C LEU A 297 -22.53 21.42 -15.81
N ASP A 298 -23.40 21.62 -14.81
CA ASP A 298 -24.28 20.65 -14.13
C ASP A 298 -25.76 21.06 -14.38
N PRO A 299 -26.78 20.45 -13.72
CA PRO A 299 -27.61 19.26 -14.01
C PRO A 299 -29.01 19.65 -14.60
N PRO A 300 -30.11 18.83 -14.65
CA PRO A 300 -30.93 18.54 -13.44
C PRO A 300 -31.93 17.31 -13.44
N LEU A 301 -32.50 17.03 -12.24
CA LEU A 301 -33.93 16.76 -11.89
C LEU A 301 -34.62 15.34 -11.92
N THR A 302 -34.96 14.90 -10.69
CA THR A 302 -36.25 14.39 -10.10
C THR A 302 -36.87 12.99 -10.32
N ASP A 303 -37.11 12.38 -9.15
CA ASP A 303 -38.28 11.66 -8.57
C ASP A 303 -38.88 10.38 -9.17
N ALA A 304 -38.98 9.34 -8.31
CA ALA A 304 -40.26 8.84 -7.81
C ALA A 304 -40.07 7.90 -6.59
N ILE A 305 -40.82 8.18 -5.52
CA ILE A 305 -41.00 7.34 -4.33
C ILE A 305 -42.06 6.28 -4.64
N ALA A 306 -41.77 5.01 -4.33
CA ALA A 306 -42.76 3.93 -4.31
C ALA A 306 -42.82 3.32 -2.91
N ASP A 307 -44.05 3.20 -2.41
CA ASP A 307 -44.45 2.82 -1.05
C ASP A 307 -44.28 1.30 -0.80
N PRO A 308 -43.67 0.85 0.32
CA PRO A 308 -43.53 -0.57 0.63
C PRO A 308 -44.83 -1.21 1.15
N VAL A 309 -45.09 -2.40 0.62
CA VAL A 309 -46.17 -3.31 1.01
C VAL A 309 -45.72 -4.11 2.25
N PHE A 310 -46.23 -3.68 3.42
CA PHE A 310 -46.23 -4.28 4.78
C PHE A 310 -45.20 -3.79 5.82
N GLY A 311 -45.71 -3.15 6.90
CA GLY A 311 -45.19 -3.30 8.27
C GLY A 311 -44.69 -2.04 8.99
N VAL A 312 -45.48 -1.51 9.92
CA VAL A 312 -45.19 -0.34 10.78
C VAL A 312 -44.06 -0.61 11.77
N THR A 313 -43.08 0.30 11.89
CA THR A 313 -42.33 0.54 13.12
C THR A 313 -42.71 1.91 13.70
N VAL A 314 -43.30 1.88 14.90
CA VAL A 314 -43.64 3.06 15.69
C VAL A 314 -42.34 3.66 16.23
N ALA A 315 -42.01 4.88 15.80
CA ALA A 315 -41.02 5.70 16.48
C ALA A 315 -41.65 6.31 17.73
N LEU A 316 -41.29 5.78 18.90
CA LEU A 316 -41.59 6.40 20.19
C LEU A 316 -40.81 7.72 20.27
N THR A 317 -41.54 8.82 20.22
CA THR A 317 -41.06 10.13 20.68
C THR A 317 -41.63 10.39 22.06
N GLY A 318 -40.75 10.76 22.99
CA GLY A 318 -41.15 11.49 24.18
C GLY A 318 -40.04 11.55 25.24
N PRO A 319 -40.21 12.39 26.26
CA PRO A 319 -40.93 13.66 26.30
C PRO A 319 -40.06 14.86 25.84
#